data_AF-A0A5C6NZ35-F1
#
_entry.id   AF-A0A5C6NZ35-F1
#
_cell.length_a   1.000
_cell.length_b   1.000
_cell.length_c   1.000
_cell.angle_alpha   90.00
_cell.angle_beta   90.00
_cell.angle_gamma   90.00
#
_symmetry.space_group_name_H-M   'P 1'
#
loop_
_entity.id
_entity.type
_entity.pdbx_description
1 polymer ?
#
loop_
_entity_poly.entity_id
_entity_poly.type
_entity_poly.pdbx_seq_one_letter_code
_entity_poly.pdbx_strand_id
1 'polypeptide(L)'
;MFQIGSRVFLAVANGHRLQASGPSQYAINSTIYELDMIGQLFVRFQDILTYSAVDWEFFSLGEDHFLIVANSFNGESYSLNSILYRWQGYEGFVPVHWLPTIGCSDWEYFSSQGEAYLIYSSAKAPLSKVFKLKTY
;
A
#
# COMPACT_ATOMS: atom_id res chain seq x y z
N MET A 1 2.95 6.24 8.48
CA MET A 1 3.09 7.70 8.19
C MET A 1 4.32 7.86 7.33
N PHE A 2 4.31 8.73 6.34
CA PHE A 2 5.46 8.99 5.46
C PHE A 2 5.48 10.44 5.00
N GLN A 3 6.56 10.86 4.35
CA GLN A 3 6.78 12.24 3.92
C GLN A 3 7.28 12.29 2.48
N ILE A 4 6.79 13.24 1.71
CA ILE A 4 7.27 13.57 0.35
C ILE A 4 7.53 15.08 0.31
N GLY A 5 8.81 15.46 0.20
CA GLY A 5 9.20 16.88 0.34
C GLY A 5 8.80 17.43 1.72
N SER A 6 8.02 18.50 1.76
CA SER A 6 7.49 19.08 3.01
C SER A 6 6.11 18.53 3.41
N ARG A 7 5.52 17.63 2.62
CA ARG A 7 4.15 17.12 2.82
C ARG A 7 4.18 15.84 3.63
N VAL A 8 3.36 15.76 4.69
CA VAL A 8 3.29 14.62 5.60
C VAL A 8 1.98 13.88 5.37
N PHE A 9 2.07 12.56 5.25
CA PHE A 9 0.94 11.71 4.92
C PHE A 9 0.76 10.54 5.90
N LEU A 10 -0.48 10.10 6.04
CA LEU A 10 -0.88 8.92 6.80
C LEU A 10 -1.73 8.01 5.90
N ALA A 11 -1.19 6.86 5.50
CA ALA A 11 -1.99 5.80 4.89
C ALA A 11 -2.65 4.95 5.99
N VAL A 12 -3.96 4.74 5.87
CA VAL A 12 -4.76 3.90 6.76
C VAL A 12 -5.24 2.69 5.99
N ALA A 13 -4.74 1.51 6.39
CA ALA A 13 -5.19 0.23 5.87
C ALA A 13 -6.58 -0.10 6.44
N ASN A 14 -7.56 -0.28 5.56
CA ASN A 14 -8.92 -0.65 5.95
C ASN A 14 -9.18 -2.12 5.56
N GLY A 15 -9.38 -2.97 6.57
CA GLY A 15 -9.48 -4.42 6.41
C GLY A 15 -10.91 -4.99 6.32
N HIS A 16 -11.85 -4.44 7.09
CA HIS A 16 -13.19 -5.03 7.22
C HIS A 16 -14.26 -3.98 7.46
N ARG A 17 -15.39 -4.09 6.74
CA ARG A 17 -16.59 -3.30 7.02
C ARG A 17 -17.51 -4.07 7.96
N LEU A 18 -17.51 -3.71 9.24
CA LEU A 18 -18.26 -4.44 10.28
C LEU A 18 -19.79 -4.23 10.23
N GLN A 19 -20.28 -3.08 9.75
CA GLN A 19 -21.71 -2.75 9.82
C GLN A 19 -22.20 -1.92 8.63
N ALA A 20 -22.41 -2.54 7.47
CA ALA A 20 -23.21 -1.90 6.44
C ALA A 20 -23.80 -2.84 5.39
N SER A 21 -24.96 -2.42 4.86
CA SER A 21 -25.49 -2.86 3.58
C SER A 21 -24.60 -2.36 2.44
N GLY A 22 -24.00 -3.31 1.71
CA GLY A 22 -23.14 -3.07 0.55
C GLY A 22 -22.63 -4.39 -0.02
N PRO A 23 -22.11 -4.42 -1.26
CA PRO A 23 -21.87 -5.67 -1.99
C PRO A 23 -20.67 -6.50 -1.48
N SER A 24 -19.69 -5.90 -0.79
CA SER A 24 -18.54 -6.64 -0.23
C SER A 24 -18.09 -6.08 1.13
N GLN A 25 -17.86 -6.99 2.09
CA GLN A 25 -17.34 -6.67 3.43
C GLN A 25 -15.83 -6.41 3.43
N TYR A 26 -15.13 -6.88 2.40
CA TYR A 26 -13.66 -6.90 2.33
C TYR A 26 -13.10 -6.00 1.22
N ALA A 27 -13.90 -5.64 0.21
CA ALA A 27 -13.52 -4.63 -0.78
C ALA A 27 -13.94 -3.23 -0.27
N ILE A 28 -13.00 -2.51 0.34
CA ILE A 28 -13.24 -1.19 0.92
C ILE A 28 -12.08 -0.24 0.64
N ASN A 29 -12.39 1.06 0.66
CA ASN A 29 -11.38 2.07 0.48
C ASN A 29 -10.46 2.11 1.70
N SER A 30 -9.17 1.95 1.48
CA SER A 30 -8.13 2.50 2.35
C SER A 30 -7.98 3.99 2.06
N THR A 31 -7.65 4.78 3.07
CA THR A 31 -7.58 6.24 2.93
C THR A 31 -6.18 6.74 3.24
N ILE A 32 -5.65 7.55 2.32
CA ILE A 32 -4.45 8.35 2.53
C ILE A 32 -4.93 9.73 2.99
N TYR A 33 -4.38 10.17 4.12
CA TYR A 33 -4.57 11.52 4.64
C TYR A 33 -3.30 12.34 4.46
N GLU A 34 -3.45 13.65 4.33
CA GLU A 34 -2.36 14.62 4.38
C GLU A 34 -2.52 15.50 5.62
N LEU A 35 -1.41 15.85 6.26
CA LEU A 35 -1.43 16.76 7.41
C LEU A 35 -1.58 18.21 6.92
N ASP A 36 -2.70 18.84 7.23
CA ASP A 36 -2.81 20.29 7.20
C ASP A 36 -2.01 20.86 8.37
N MET A 37 -0.85 21.46 8.06
CA MET A 37 0.06 22.02 9.06
C MET A 37 -0.51 23.23 9.79
N ILE A 38 -1.42 23.99 9.16
CA ILE A 38 -2.05 25.16 9.78
C ILE A 38 -3.16 24.71 10.72
N GLY A 39 -4.03 23.82 10.22
CA GLY A 39 -5.13 23.25 10.99
C GLY A 39 -4.69 22.23 12.05
N GLN A 40 -3.46 21.71 11.95
CA GLN A 40 -2.93 20.60 12.76
C GLN A 40 -3.82 19.35 12.74
N LEU A 41 -4.35 19.02 11.55
CA LEU A 41 -5.27 17.90 11.39
C LEU A 41 -5.01 17.14 10.09
N PHE A 42 -5.24 15.83 10.13
CA PHE A 42 -5.17 14.99 8.93
C PHE A 42 -6.44 15.15 8.11
N VAL A 43 -6.31 15.69 6.90
CA VAL A 43 -7.39 15.82 5.92
C VAL A 43 -7.32 14.68 4.92
N ARG A 44 -8.46 14.19 4.45
CA ARG A 44 -8.51 13.13 3.44
C ARG A 44 -7.83 13.63 2.17
N PHE A 45 -6.80 12.91 1.71
CA PHE A 45 -6.05 13.22 0.51
C PHE A 45 -6.51 12.34 -0.66
N GLN A 46 -6.58 11.02 -0.46
CA GLN A 46 -6.96 10.08 -1.51
C GLN A 46 -7.59 8.82 -0.91
N ASP A 47 -8.67 8.33 -1.52
CA ASP A 47 -9.23 7.01 -1.22
C ASP A 47 -8.80 6.02 -2.30
N ILE A 48 -8.38 4.83 -1.89
CA ILE A 48 -7.93 3.75 -2.77
C ILE A 48 -8.70 2.49 -2.43
N LEU A 49 -9.39 1.91 -3.42
CA LEU A 49 -10.08 0.63 -3.23
C LEU A 49 -9.05 -0.48 -2.97
N THR A 50 -9.23 -1.17 -1.86
CA THR A 50 -8.35 -2.25 -1.38
C THR A 50 -9.16 -3.46 -0.94
N TYR A 51 -8.49 -4.60 -0.74
CA TYR A 51 -9.11 -5.87 -0.39
C TYR A 51 -8.53 -6.40 0.91
N SER A 52 -9.25 -6.18 2.00
CA SER A 52 -8.80 -6.44 3.36
C SER A 52 -7.35 -5.99 3.55
N ALA A 53 -7.08 -4.70 3.29
CA ALA A 53 -5.73 -4.15 3.43
C ALA A 53 -5.28 -4.29 4.88
N VAL A 54 -4.07 -4.80 5.06
CA VAL A 54 -3.47 -5.04 6.39
C VAL A 54 -2.26 -4.17 6.64
N ASP A 55 -1.58 -3.74 5.57
CA ASP A 55 -0.38 -2.91 5.65
C ASP A 55 -0.21 -2.04 4.39
N TRP A 56 0.53 -0.93 4.57
CA TRP A 56 1.00 -0.04 3.53
C TRP A 56 2.48 0.27 3.73
N GLU A 57 3.30 -0.04 2.74
CA GLU A 57 4.73 0.25 2.78
C GLU A 57 5.11 1.40 1.85
N PHE A 58 5.86 2.37 2.37
CA PHE A 58 6.33 3.54 1.63
C PHE A 58 7.84 3.46 1.43
N PHE A 59 8.30 3.71 0.21
CA PHE A 59 9.73 3.79 -0.09
C PHE A 59 10.03 4.74 -1.23
N SER A 60 11.31 5.07 -1.39
CA SER A 60 11.79 5.95 -2.45
C SER A 60 12.94 5.30 -3.23
N LEU A 61 12.98 5.56 -4.54
CA LEU A 61 14.07 5.17 -5.44
C LEU A 61 14.50 6.39 -6.24
N GLY A 62 15.64 6.98 -5.88
CA GLY A 62 16.05 8.27 -6.42
C GLY A 62 15.04 9.35 -6.05
N GLU A 63 14.50 10.05 -7.05
CA GLU A 63 13.49 11.10 -6.89
C GLU A 63 12.05 10.55 -6.91
N ASP A 64 11.87 9.26 -7.18
CA ASP A 64 10.57 8.63 -7.23
C ASP A 64 10.13 8.11 -5.86
N HIS A 65 8.85 8.30 -5.57
CA HIS A 65 8.22 7.85 -4.34
C HIS A 65 7.12 6.83 -4.65
N PHE A 66 7.07 5.78 -3.84
CA PHE A 66 6.18 4.65 -4.05
C PHE A 66 5.46 4.28 -2.77
N LEU A 67 4.28 3.70 -2.95
CA LEU A 67 3.46 3.15 -1.89
C LEU A 67 2.92 1.80 -2.35
N ILE A 68 3.07 0.74 -1.56
CA ILE A 68 2.53 -0.59 -1.89
C ILE A 68 1.56 -1.06 -0.81
N VAL A 69 0.44 -1.64 -1.23
CA VAL A 69 -0.58 -2.18 -0.32
C VAL A 69 -0.46 -3.70 -0.18
N ALA A 70 -0.54 -4.18 1.06
CA ALA A 70 -0.76 -5.59 1.36
C ALA A 70 -2.26 -5.93 1.30
N ASN A 71 -2.75 -6.37 0.13
CA ASN A 71 -4.10 -6.90 0.00
C ASN A 71 -4.14 -8.36 0.46
N SER A 72 -4.94 -8.65 1.49
CA SER A 72 -4.91 -9.97 2.13
C SER A 72 -6.02 -10.90 1.66
N PHE A 73 -7.26 -10.42 1.59
CA PHE A 73 -8.45 -11.24 1.32
C PHE A 73 -9.57 -10.40 0.70
N ASN A 74 -10.27 -10.92 -0.30
CA ASN A 74 -11.36 -10.19 -0.97
C ASN A 74 -12.77 -10.66 -0.58
N GLY A 75 -12.88 -11.63 0.35
CA GLY A 75 -14.14 -12.29 0.69
C GLY A 75 -14.26 -13.71 0.13
N GLU A 76 -13.46 -14.05 -0.88
CA GLU A 76 -13.52 -15.34 -1.59
C GLU A 76 -12.16 -16.04 -1.64
N SER A 77 -11.09 -15.29 -1.88
CA SER A 77 -9.75 -15.81 -2.12
C SER A 77 -8.68 -14.97 -1.42
N TYR A 78 -7.60 -15.65 -0.99
CA TYR A 78 -6.37 -15.03 -0.52
C TYR A 78 -5.36 -14.81 -1.66
N SER A 79 -5.58 -15.36 -2.86
CA SER A 79 -4.71 -15.14 -4.01
C SER A 79 -5.12 -13.83 -4.69
N LEU A 80 -4.39 -12.76 -4.39
CA LEU A 80 -4.69 -11.39 -4.78
C LEU A 80 -3.44 -10.65 -5.24
N ASN A 81 -3.65 -9.55 -5.96
CA ASN A 81 -2.56 -8.63 -6.23
C ASN A 81 -2.38 -7.65 -5.07
N SER A 82 -1.15 -7.54 -4.58
CA SER A 82 -0.66 -6.33 -3.94
C SER A 82 -0.35 -5.30 -5.03
N ILE A 83 -0.75 -4.05 -4.84
CA ILE A 83 -0.63 -3.02 -5.88
C ILE A 83 0.41 -2.00 -5.45
N LEU A 84 1.38 -1.76 -6.33
CA LEU A 84 2.39 -0.71 -6.19
C LEU A 84 1.88 0.55 -6.88
N TYR A 85 1.90 1.67 -6.18
CA TYR A 85 1.52 2.98 -6.65
C TYR A 85 2.76 3.88 -6.70
N ARG A 86 2.86 4.73 -7.74
CA ARG A 86 3.87 5.78 -7.86
C ARG A 86 3.23 7.13 -7.56
N TRP A 87 3.93 7.97 -6.81
CA TRP A 87 3.56 9.35 -6.59
C TRP A 87 3.69 10.18 -7.87
N GLN A 88 2.64 10.92 -8.22
CA GLN A 88 2.56 11.75 -9.44
C GLN A 88 2.20 13.21 -9.13
N GLY A 89 2.49 13.69 -7.91
CA GLY A 89 2.24 15.07 -7.52
C GLY A 89 0.75 15.42 -7.44
N TYR A 90 0.23 16.12 -8.45
CA TYR A 90 -1.17 16.54 -8.49
C TYR A 90 -2.14 15.35 -8.60
N GLU A 91 -1.75 14.30 -9.34
CA GLU A 91 -2.58 13.10 -9.52
C GLU A 91 -2.58 12.18 -8.28
N GLY A 92 -1.74 12.48 -7.27
CA GLY A 92 -1.59 11.63 -6.09
C GLY A 92 -0.86 10.32 -6.39
N PHE A 93 -1.30 9.22 -5.77
CA PHE A 93 -0.74 7.88 -5.99
C PHE A 93 -1.47 7.16 -7.12
N VAL A 94 -0.72 6.79 -8.17
CA VAL A 94 -1.25 6.13 -9.38
C VAL A 94 -0.70 4.69 -9.46
N PRO A 95 -1.55 3.66 -9.68
CA PRO A 95 -1.08 2.27 -9.74
C PRO A 95 -0.15 2.05 -10.93
N VAL A 96 0.98 1.38 -10.68
CA VAL A 96 1.99 1.08 -11.69
C VAL A 96 2.28 -0.41 -11.84
N HIS A 97 2.14 -1.22 -10.78
CA HIS A 97 2.36 -2.67 -10.85
C HIS A 97 1.34 -3.44 -10.02
N TRP A 98 1.03 -4.65 -10.47
CA TRP A 98 0.21 -5.64 -9.77
C TRP A 98 1.08 -6.86 -9.47
N LEU A 99 1.35 -7.09 -8.19
CA LEU A 99 2.21 -8.17 -7.72
C LEU A 99 1.35 -9.32 -7.17
N PRO A 100 1.33 -10.50 -7.81
CA PRO A 100 0.58 -11.63 -7.30
C PRO A 100 1.13 -12.11 -5.95
N THR A 101 0.28 -12.03 -4.94
CA THR A 101 0.54 -12.43 -3.56
C THR A 101 -0.51 -13.44 -3.10
N ILE A 102 -0.23 -14.12 -1.98
CA ILE A 102 -1.17 -15.04 -1.34
C ILE A 102 -1.26 -14.63 0.12
N GLY A 103 -2.42 -14.15 0.57
CA GLY A 103 -2.68 -13.74 1.95
C GLY A 103 -1.59 -12.83 2.49
N CYS A 104 -1.27 -11.78 1.74
CA CYS A 104 -0.21 -10.84 2.10
C CYS A 104 -0.52 -10.25 3.48
N SER A 105 0.46 -10.31 4.37
CA SER A 105 0.37 -9.79 5.73
C SER A 105 1.17 -8.52 5.95
N ASP A 106 2.21 -8.31 5.13
CA ASP A 106 3.16 -7.20 5.31
C ASP A 106 4.00 -7.01 4.05
N TRP A 107 4.46 -5.78 3.81
CA TRP A 107 5.49 -5.44 2.83
C TRP A 107 6.62 -4.67 3.50
N GLU A 108 7.85 -4.93 3.08
CA GLU A 108 9.01 -4.17 3.55
C GLU A 108 9.94 -3.86 2.38
N TYR A 109 10.43 -2.63 2.33
CA TYR A 109 11.49 -2.22 1.43
C TYR A 109 12.85 -2.27 2.12
N PHE A 110 13.87 -2.75 1.40
CA PHE A 110 15.25 -2.65 1.88
C PHE A 110 16.24 -2.56 0.72
N SER A 111 17.42 -2.01 1.01
CA SER A 111 18.55 -1.98 0.08
C SER A 111 19.74 -2.74 0.63
N SER A 112 20.47 -3.44 -0.24
CA SER A 112 21.71 -4.12 0.11
C SER A 112 22.68 -4.10 -1.07
N GLN A 113 23.93 -3.73 -0.82
CA GLN A 113 25.00 -3.68 -1.83
C GLN A 113 24.64 -2.85 -3.08
N GLY A 114 23.95 -1.72 -2.89
CA GLY A 114 23.53 -0.83 -3.98
C GLY A 114 22.32 -1.32 -4.77
N GLU A 115 21.71 -2.42 -4.36
CA GLU A 115 20.53 -3.01 -4.99
C GLU A 115 19.29 -2.84 -4.09
N ALA A 116 18.14 -2.63 -4.73
CA ALA A 116 16.86 -2.41 -4.04
C ALA A 116 15.98 -3.65 -4.09
N TYR A 117 15.30 -3.92 -2.96
CA TYR A 117 14.46 -5.09 -2.80
C TYR A 117 13.14 -4.75 -2.10
N LEU A 118 12.11 -5.53 -2.43
CA LEU A 118 10.86 -5.59 -1.68
C LEU A 118 10.67 -7.03 -1.20
N ILE A 119 10.22 -7.20 0.03
CA ILE A 119 9.81 -8.49 0.57
C ILE A 119 8.35 -8.40 1.00
N TYR A 120 7.58 -9.46 0.76
CA TYR A 120 6.28 -9.60 1.40
C TYR A 120 6.22 -10.85 2.25
N SER A 121 5.46 -10.78 3.34
CA SER A 121 5.11 -11.91 4.18
C SER A 121 3.76 -12.50 3.78
N SER A 122 3.63 -13.83 3.84
CA SER A 122 2.38 -14.54 3.60
C SER A 122 1.87 -15.21 4.87
N ALA A 123 0.62 -14.93 5.24
CA ALA A 123 -0.07 -15.63 6.32
C ALA A 123 -0.81 -16.90 5.85
N LYS A 124 -0.77 -17.21 4.54
CA LYS A 124 -1.61 -18.25 3.90
C LYS A 124 -0.85 -19.18 2.96
N ALA A 125 0.43 -18.90 2.70
CA ALA A 125 1.35 -19.75 1.95
C ALA A 125 2.58 -20.07 2.82
N PRO A 126 3.23 -21.22 2.60
CA PRO A 126 4.42 -21.60 3.36
C PRO A 126 5.65 -20.73 3.04
N LEU A 127 5.62 -19.96 1.94
CA LEU A 127 6.75 -19.18 1.46
C LEU A 127 6.37 -17.71 1.27
N SER A 128 7.16 -16.83 1.89
CA SER A 128 7.30 -15.41 1.58
C SER A 128 8.19 -15.21 0.35
N LYS A 129 8.16 -14.04 -0.31
CA LYS A 129 9.05 -13.78 -1.46
C LYS A 129 9.77 -12.44 -1.33
N VAL A 130 11.00 -12.42 -1.84
CA VAL A 130 11.81 -11.23 -2.06
C VAL A 130 11.86 -10.94 -3.56
N PHE A 131 11.65 -9.68 -3.93
CA PHE A 131 11.73 -9.17 -5.28
C PHE A 131 12.91 -8.21 -5.37
N LYS A 132 13.74 -8.36 -6.41
CA LYS A 132 14.74 -7.36 -6.77
C LYS A 132 14.10 -6.32 -7.69
N LEU A 133 14.24 -5.04 -7.36
CA LEU A 133 13.71 -3.94 -8.15
C LEU A 133 14.71 -3.63 -9.28
N LYS A 134 14.19 -3.49 -10.50
CA LYS A 134 15.00 -3.12 -11.66
C LYS A 134 14.67 -1.69 -12.05
N THR A 135 15.62 -0.80 -11.83
CA THR A 135 15.58 0.60 -12.28
C THR A 135 16.42 0.69 -13.55
N TYR A 136 15.80 1.06 -14.67
CA TYR A 136 16.46 1.26 -15.96
C TYR A 136 16.52 2.75 -16.29
#